data_AF-A0A1M3FVT5-F1
#
_entry.id   AF-A0A1M3FVT5-F1
#
_cell.length_a   1.000
_cell.length_b   1.000
_cell.length_c   1.000
_cell.angle_alpha   90.00
_cell.angle_beta   90.00
_cell.angle_gamma   90.00
#
_symmetry.space_group_name_H-M   'P 1'
#
loop_
_entity.id
_entity.type
_entity.pdbx_description
1 polymer ?
#
loop_
_entity_poly.entity_id
_entity_poly.type
_entity_poly.pdbx_seq_one_letter_code
_entity_poly.pdbx_strand_id
1 'polypeptide(L)' 'MYTPDHIADFFLSNISAEKGEPISPLKLQKLVYYAQAWHYTICGVPLFEEGIEAWMNGPVVPSLFRRFARHTEHSG' A
#
# COMPACT_ATOMS: atom_id res chain seq x y z
N MET A 1 0.37 8.12 -15.03
CA MET A 1 0.28 6.80 -14.38
C MET A 1 0.95 6.92 -13.03
N TYR A 2 0.32 6.46 -11.95
CA TYR A 2 0.85 6.64 -10.59
C TYR A 2 1.86 5.55 -10.25
N THR A 3 2.72 5.81 -9.28
CA THR A 3 3.57 4.80 -8.65
C THR A 3 2.87 4.32 -7.37
N PRO A 4 3.19 3.11 -6.86
CA PRO A 4 2.69 2.69 -5.56
C PRO A 4 3.03 3.69 -4.44
N ASP A 5 4.18 4.37 -4.53
CA ASP A 5 4.59 5.39 -3.59
C ASP A 5 3.64 6.59 -3.57
N HIS A 6 3.19 7.10 -4.72
CA HIS A 6 2.21 8.19 -4.77
C HIS A 6 0.90 7.80 -4.08
N ILE A 7 0.45 6.55 -4.25
CA ILE A 7 -0.79 6.05 -3.63
C ILE A 7 -0.58 5.86 -2.12
N ALA A 8 0.58 5.34 -1.72
CA ALA A 8 0.95 5.19 -0.31
C ALA A 8 1.01 6.54 0.42
N ASP A 9 1.66 7.53 -0.17
CA ASP A 9 1.81 8.87 0.39
C ASP A 9 0.46 9.58 0.51
N PHE A 10 -0.44 9.36 -0.46
CA PHE A 10 -1.82 9.81 -0.37
C PHE A 10 -2.53 9.24 0.87
N PHE A 11 -2.46 7.93 1.10
CA PHE A 11 -3.10 7.32 2.27
C PHE A 11 -2.48 7.80 3.59
N LEU A 12 -1.15 7.87 3.66
CA LEU A 12 -0.44 8.33 4.86
C LEU A 12 -0.80 9.79 5.19
N SER A 13 -0.88 10.67 4.19
CA SER A 13 -1.21 12.08 4.39
C SER A 13 -2.67 12.30 4.80
N ASN A 14 -3.60 11.51 4.24
CA ASN A 14 -5.04 11.73 4.46
C ASN A 14 -5.62 10.99 5.69
N ILE A 15 -5.00 9.89 6.12
CA ILE A 15 -5.54 9.07 7.23
C ILE A 15 -4.78 9.32 8.54
N SER A 16 -3.47 9.56 8.49
CA SER A 16 -2.67 9.77 9.71
C SER A 16 -2.97 11.10 10.40
N ALA A 17 -3.42 12.12 9.65
CA ALA A 17 -3.61 13.46 10.19
C ALA A 17 -4.93 13.63 10.95
N GLU A 18 -6.00 12.91 10.57
CA GLU A 18 -7.36 13.19 11.07
C GLU A 18 -7.91 12.19 12.09
N LYS A 19 -7.34 10.97 12.21
CA LYS A 19 -7.99 9.88 12.97
C LYS A 19 -7.18 9.24 14.10
N GLY A 20 -6.03 9.82 14.48
CA GLY A 20 -5.31 9.48 15.71
C GLY A 20 -4.60 8.12 15.74
N GLU A 21 -4.83 7.23 14.77
CA GLU A 21 -4.18 5.92 14.71
C GLU A 21 -3.20 5.83 13.51
N PRO A 22 -1.90 5.57 13.74
CA PRO A 22 -0.93 5.44 12.66
C PRO A 22 -1.24 4.21 11.79
N ILE A 23 -1.09 4.36 10.46
CA ILE A 23 -1.27 3.25 9.53
C ILE A 23 -0.05 2.32 9.64
N SER A 24 -0.29 1.04 9.97
CA SER A 24 0.76 0.03 9.93
C SER A 24 1.14 -0.34 8.48
N PRO A 25 2.39 -0.78 8.22
CA PRO A 25 2.81 -1.19 6.88
C PRO A 25 1.90 -2.25 6.23
N LEU A 26 1.43 -3.22 7.01
CA LEU A 26 0.48 -4.25 6.55
C LEU A 26 -0.88 -3.67 6.16
N LYS A 27 -1.38 -2.67 6.90
CA LYS A 27 -2.64 -1.98 6.57
C LYS A 27 -2.47 -1.15 5.30
N LEU A 28 -1.31 -0.50 5.12
CA LEU A 28 -0.98 0.26 3.92
C LEU A 28 -0.95 -0.62 2.66
N GLN A 29 -0.34 -1.81 2.75
CA GLN A 29 -0.32 -2.80 1.66
C GLN A 29 -1.74 -3.14 1.18
N LYS A 30 -2.65 -3.41 2.11
CA LYS A 30 -4.06 -3.72 1.79
C LYS A 30 -4.77 -2.53 1.13
N LEU A 31 -4.54 -1.31 1.63
CA LEU A 31 -5.16 -0.10 1.06
C LEU A 31 -4.72 0.13 -0.39
N VAL A 32 -3.43 0.00 -0.67
CA VAL A 32 -2.88 0.16 -2.03
C VAL A 32 -3.38 -0.95 -2.96
N TYR A 33 -3.45 -2.19 -2.48
CA TYR A 33 -4.06 -3.31 -3.20
C TYR A 33 -5.52 -3.03 -3.57
N TYR A 34 -6.34 -2.56 -2.62
CA TYR A 34 -7.75 -2.26 -2.89
C TYR A 34 -7.91 -1.09 -3.87
N ALA A 35 -7.04 -0.08 -3.80
CA ALA A 35 -7.05 1.03 -4.75
C ALA A 35 -6.78 0.56 -6.20
N GLN A 36 -5.78 -0.31 -6.40
CA GLN A 36 -5.50 -0.94 -7.70
C GLN A 36 -6.71 -1.74 -8.20
N ALA A 37 -7.26 -2.62 -7.36
CA ALA A 37 -8.37 -3.50 -7.74
C ALA A 37 -9.64 -2.70 -8.10
N TRP A 38 -9.95 -1.68 -7.31
CA TRP A 38 -11.11 -0.81 -7.55
C TRP A 38 -10.96 0.01 -8.83
N HIS A 39 -9.79 0.63 -9.03
CA HIS A 39 -9.49 1.37 -10.26
C HIS A 39 -9.54 0.48 -11.50
N TYR A 40 -8.95 -0.72 -11.43
CA TYR A 40 -9.00 -1.67 -12.54
C TYR A 40 -10.45 -2.09 -12.86
N THR A 41 -11.26 -2.32 -11.83
CA THR A 41 -12.67 -2.73 -12.00
C THR A 41 -13.52 -1.63 -12.65
N ILE A 42 -13.29 -0.35 -12.31
CA ILE A 42 -14.10 0.77 -12.79
C ILE A 42 -13.57 1.36 -14.10
N CYS A 43 -12.25 1.53 -14.20
CA CYS A 43 -11.60 2.21 -15.32
C CYS A 43 -11.08 1.23 -16.39
N GLY A 44 -11.03 -0.06 -16.10
CA GLY A 44 -10.53 -1.09 -17.02
C GLY A 44 -9.01 -1.08 -17.22
N VAL A 45 -8.28 -0.27 -16.44
CA VAL A 45 -6.82 -0.11 -16.56
C VAL A 45 -6.18 -0.06 -15.17
N PRO A 46 -4.93 -0.51 -15.01
CA PRO A 46 -4.26 -0.50 -13.70
C PRO A 46 -4.03 0.94 -13.20
N LEU A 47 -4.04 1.12 -11.88
CA LEU A 47 -3.70 2.41 -11.25
C LEU A 47 -2.19 2.65 -11.28
N PHE A 48 -1.43 1.56 -11.13
CA PHE A 48 0.03 1.49 -11.24
C PHE A 48 0.45 0.17 -11.91
N GLU A 49 1.60 0.17 -12.58
CA GLU A 49 2.09 -0.98 -13.36
C GLU A 49 2.80 -2.05 -12.54
N GLU A 50 3.26 -1.71 -11.32
CA GLU A 50 3.97 -2.67 -10.48
C GLU A 50 3.06 -3.87 -10.13
N GLY A 51 3.63 -5.07 -10.26
CA GLY A 51 2.96 -6.31 -9.92
C GLY A 51 2.71 -6.42 -8.42
N ILE A 52 1.56 -7.02 -8.07
CA ILE A 52 1.22 -7.38 -6.69
C ILE A 52 1.52 -8.86 -6.50
N GLU A 53 2.31 -9.18 -5.48
CA GLU A 53 2.71 -10.55 -5.14
C GLU A 53 1.81 -11.14 -4.05
N ALA A 54 1.44 -12.41 -4.21
CA ALA A 54 0.70 -13.14 -3.19
C ALA A 54 1.66 -13.75 -2.17
N TRP A 55 1.84 -13.11 -1.02
CA TRP A 55 2.66 -13.62 0.08
C TRP A 55 1.79 -14.31 1.14
N MET A 56 2.43 -15.01 2.08
CA MET A 56 1.77 -15.74 3.17
C MET A 56 0.79 -14.87 3.98
N ASN A 57 1.10 -13.59 4.16
CA ASN A 57 0.28 -12.64 4.94
C ASN A 57 -0.65 -11.76 4.08
N GLY A 58 -0.81 -12.09 2.80
CA GLY A 58 -1.69 -11.37 1.86
C GLY A 58 -0.95 -10.71 0.70
N PRO A 59 -1.65 -9.89 -0.09
CA PRO A 59 -1.08 -9.21 -1.25
C PRO A 59 -0.04 -8.16 -0.81
N VAL A 60 1.11 -8.17 -1.49
CA VAL A 60 2.23 -7.27 -1.21
C VAL A 60 2.67 -6.58 -2.49
N VAL A 61 2.80 -5.27 -2.42
CA VAL A 61 3.54 -4.47 -3.39
C VAL A 61 5.01 -4.44 -2.94
N PRO A 62 5.94 -5.07 -3.68
CA PRO A 62 7.33 -5.24 -3.23
C PRO A 62 8.07 -3.94 -2.95
N SER A 63 7.86 -2.90 -3.77
CA SER A 63 8.47 -1.58 -3.54
C SER A 63 8.06 -0.98 -2.20
N LEU A 64 6.76 -1.02 -1.88
CA LEU A 64 6.24 -0.54 -0.60
C LEU A 64 6.70 -1.38 0.57
N PHE A 65 6.81 -2.71 0.40
CA PHE A 65 7.34 -3.56 1.46
C PHE A 65 8.78 -3.18 1.76
N ARG A 66 9.65 -3.07 0.75
CA ARG A 66 11.04 -2.64 0.94
C ARG A 66 11.13 -1.26 1.58
N ARG A 67 10.27 -0.32 1.17
CA ARG A 67 10.22 1.05 1.70
C ARG A 67 9.88 1.09 3.19
N PHE A 68 8.92 0.28 3.63
CA PHE A 68 8.40 0.30 5.01
C PHE A 68 8.90 -0.85 5.90
N ALA A 69 9.65 -1.82 5.38
CA ALA A 69 10.18 -2.98 6.12
C ALA A 69 11.19 -2.60 7.23
N ARG A 70 11.83 -1.43 7.16
CA ARG A 70 12.74 -0.98 8.23
C ARG A 70 12.03 -0.64 9.55
N HIS A 71 10.71 -0.53 9.57
CA HIS A 71 9.97 -0.25 10.81
C HIS A 71 9.56 -1.52 11.58
N THR A 72 9.87 -2.72 11.08
CA THR A 72 9.47 -3.99 11.70
C THR A 72 10.60 -4.73 12.44
N GLU A 73 11.81 -4.18 12.55
CA GLU A 73 12.96 -4.84 13.19
C GLU A 73 13.22 -4.42 14.66
N HIS A 74 12.19 -4.35 15.51
CA HIS A 74 12.39 -4.26 16.98
C HIS A 74 11.32 -5.05 17.75
N SER A 75 11.35 -6.37 17.62
CA SER A 75 10.72 -7.32 18.54
C SER A 75 11.44 -8.67 18.40
N GLY A 76 12.67 -8.72 18.90
CA GLY A 76 13.46 -9.93 19.13
C GLY A 76 14.04 -9.87 20.54
#